data_AF-A0A848V021-F1
#
_entry.id   AF-A0A848V021-F1
#
_cell.length_a   1.000
_cell.length_b   1.000
_cell.length_c   1.000
_cell.angle_alpha   90.00
_cell.angle_beta   90.00
_cell.angle_gamma   90.00
#
_symmetry.space_group_name_H-M   'P 1'
#
loop_
_entity.id
_entity.type
_entity.pdbx_description
1 polymer ?
#
loop_
_entity_poly.entity_id
_entity_poly.type
_entity_poly.pdbx_seq_one_letter_code
_entity_poly.pdbx_strand_id
1 'polypeptide(L)'
;GEAAQYIFKESDNLPQYLFISVIVALFLGLTVSAEEIIRDQKILNREKFLNLSKRSYLISKIGIMFLISAIQALMYVLVGNAVLDIKGMWVDYWLILFSTSCFANLLGLNISASFNSAKVIYILIPILIIPQLLFSGVIVKFDKLHPFFSSQASVPWIGNVMASRWAYEALAVNQFKNNEFEQQLFEYDKKLRYYNWKKDFWVKNLRGKVVESKRLLSTKDDPETLDYNLTVLRNEFEKEVKSAKGLEFELISKLNPTTVDSTLLNEVDETLDQLFDYYKTNYNLVWKKKDQKKTELSNTPEKRARYLALEEAYSNESLRDFVTNSNELEKIVEYDAELVQKNFPIYLTPEHKGFFGAQFYAPTKNFFGKQITTKSANLLVIWGMTFLLTAMLFVDGLRWFIERISGLLERFAQVLKIKVKFSFK
;
A
#
# COMPACT_ATOMS: atom_id res chain seq x y z
N GLY A 1 -33.36 26.66 9.65
CA GLY A 1 -31.98 26.36 9.22
C GLY A 1 -32.09 25.30 8.17
N GLU A 2 -31.69 25.59 6.93
CA GLU A 2 -31.62 24.58 5.89
C GLU A 2 -30.67 23.48 6.36
N ALA A 3 -31.16 22.25 6.42
CA ALA A 3 -30.31 21.10 6.66
C ALA A 3 -29.31 21.06 5.51
N ALA A 4 -28.02 21.28 5.80
CA ALA A 4 -26.97 21.18 4.79
C ALA A 4 -27.10 19.83 4.07
N GLN A 5 -27.36 19.88 2.77
CA GLN A 5 -27.51 18.68 1.95
C GLN A 5 -26.16 17.95 1.94
N TYR A 6 -26.16 16.65 2.27
CA TYR A 6 -24.95 15.85 2.24
C TYR A 6 -24.43 15.73 0.80
N ILE A 7 -23.18 16.11 0.58
CA ILE A 7 -22.47 15.98 -0.70
C ILE A 7 -21.29 15.03 -0.47
N PHE A 8 -21.26 13.91 -1.19
CA PHE A 8 -20.21 12.90 -1.04
C PHE A 8 -18.80 13.48 -1.26
N LYS A 9 -18.66 14.39 -2.24
CA LYS A 9 -17.41 15.09 -2.54
C LYS A 9 -16.77 15.80 -1.34
N GLU A 10 -17.59 16.46 -0.54
CA GLU A 10 -17.16 17.28 0.61
C GLU A 10 -17.07 16.47 1.91
N SER A 11 -17.34 15.16 1.86
CA SER A 11 -17.34 14.33 3.06
C SER A 11 -15.91 14.06 3.56
N ASP A 12 -15.57 14.63 4.70
CA ASP A 12 -14.25 14.45 5.33
C ASP A 12 -13.97 13.02 5.83
N ASN A 13 -15.03 12.25 6.07
CA ASN A 13 -15.00 10.99 6.82
C ASN A 13 -14.66 9.75 5.99
N LEU A 14 -14.54 9.87 4.66
CA LEU A 14 -14.38 8.70 3.80
C LEU A 14 -13.08 7.91 4.11
N PRO A 15 -11.88 8.52 4.21
CA PRO A 15 -10.67 7.77 4.55
C PRO A 15 -10.76 7.03 5.89
N GLN A 16 -11.32 7.68 6.90
CA GLN A 16 -11.52 7.11 8.24
C GLN A 16 -12.51 5.95 8.19
N TYR A 17 -13.59 6.08 7.41
CA TYR A 17 -14.54 5.00 7.17
C TYR A 17 -13.87 3.79 6.52
N LEU A 18 -13.08 3.97 5.45
CA LEU A 18 -12.36 2.87 4.80
C LEU A 18 -11.42 2.16 5.79
N PHE A 19 -10.74 2.94 6.61
CA PHE A 19 -9.84 2.42 7.62
C PHE A 19 -10.61 1.61 8.66
N ILE A 20 -11.60 2.21 9.30
CA ILE A 20 -12.42 1.54 10.33
C ILE A 20 -13.12 0.30 9.77
N SER A 21 -13.58 0.33 8.52
CA SER A 21 -14.21 -0.82 7.85
C SER A 21 -13.29 -2.05 7.82
N VAL A 22 -12.01 -1.85 7.49
CA VAL A 22 -11.00 -2.91 7.51
C VAL A 22 -10.80 -3.46 8.92
N ILE A 23 -10.80 -2.58 9.92
CA ILE A 23 -10.61 -2.98 11.32
C ILE A 23 -11.80 -3.76 11.85
N VAL A 24 -13.01 -3.34 11.51
CA VAL A 24 -14.24 -4.08 11.84
C VAL A 24 -14.21 -5.46 11.19
N ALA A 25 -13.80 -5.56 9.92
CA ALA A 25 -13.69 -6.85 9.22
C ALA A 25 -12.67 -7.80 9.90
N LEU A 26 -11.52 -7.26 10.35
CA LEU A 26 -10.52 -8.03 11.10
C LEU A 26 -11.02 -8.44 12.49
N PHE A 27 -11.62 -7.50 13.23
CA PHE A 27 -12.09 -7.72 14.60
C PHE A 27 -13.23 -8.74 14.65
N LEU A 28 -14.23 -8.60 13.79
CA LEU A 28 -15.36 -9.53 13.72
C LEU A 28 -14.89 -10.94 13.31
N GLY A 29 -14.03 -11.05 12.30
CA GLY A 29 -13.50 -12.35 11.86
C GLY A 29 -12.70 -13.06 12.96
N LEU A 30 -11.82 -12.32 13.66
CA LEU A 30 -11.07 -12.87 14.79
C LEU A 30 -12.00 -13.31 15.93
N THR A 31 -12.95 -12.47 16.32
CA THR A 31 -13.82 -12.73 17.48
C THR A 31 -14.73 -13.93 17.24
N VAL A 32 -15.33 -14.05 16.05
CA VAL A 32 -16.25 -15.16 15.72
C VAL A 32 -15.52 -16.50 15.67
N SER A 33 -14.27 -16.52 15.22
CA SER A 33 -13.53 -17.77 14.96
C SER A 33 -12.61 -18.21 16.10
N ALA A 34 -12.13 -17.29 16.94
CA ALA A 34 -11.07 -17.60 17.90
C ALA A 34 -11.49 -18.53 19.04
N GLU A 35 -12.79 -18.72 19.30
CA GLU A 35 -13.28 -19.65 20.32
C GLU A 35 -13.74 -21.00 19.78
N GLU A 36 -13.91 -21.14 18.47
CA GLU A 36 -14.63 -22.27 17.87
C GLU A 36 -13.95 -23.62 18.13
N ILE A 37 -12.63 -23.72 17.98
CA ILE A 37 -11.91 -25.00 18.19
C ILE A 37 -11.79 -25.32 19.69
N ILE A 38 -11.65 -24.31 20.55
CA ILE A 38 -11.65 -24.52 22.01
C ILE A 38 -13.00 -25.04 22.48
N ARG A 39 -14.10 -24.46 21.99
CA ARG A 39 -15.46 -24.89 22.38
C ARG A 39 -15.73 -26.34 21.99
N ASP A 40 -15.25 -26.76 20.82
CA ASP A 40 -15.46 -28.11 20.30
C ASP A 40 -14.47 -29.15 20.85
N GLN A 41 -13.49 -28.73 21.66
CA GLN A 41 -12.41 -29.59 22.15
C GLN A 41 -12.91 -30.85 22.89
N LYS A 42 -14.01 -30.74 23.66
CA LYS A 42 -14.61 -31.90 24.35
C LYS A 42 -15.21 -32.90 23.37
N ILE A 43 -15.83 -32.42 22.30
CA ILE A 43 -16.43 -33.25 21.25
C ILE A 43 -15.32 -33.92 20.44
N LEU A 44 -14.33 -33.14 19.99
CA LEU A 44 -13.18 -33.66 19.23
C LEU A 44 -12.42 -34.75 20.00
N ASN A 45 -12.27 -34.62 21.32
CA ASN A 45 -11.63 -35.65 22.13
C ASN A 45 -12.46 -36.95 22.23
N ARG A 46 -13.79 -36.88 22.13
CA ARG A 46 -14.67 -38.06 22.07
C ARG A 46 -14.65 -38.70 20.67
N GLU A 47 -14.58 -37.89 19.62
CA GLU A 47 -14.58 -38.35 18.23
C GLU A 47 -13.25 -38.97 17.79
N LYS A 48 -12.14 -38.69 18.51
CA LYS A 48 -10.84 -39.36 18.28
C LYS A 48 -10.94 -40.89 18.34
N PHE A 49 -11.87 -41.43 19.12
CA PHE A 49 -12.10 -42.88 19.22
C PHE A 49 -12.79 -43.48 17.98
N LEU A 50 -13.37 -42.65 17.11
CA LEU A 50 -14.13 -43.05 15.93
C LEU A 50 -13.35 -42.90 14.60
N ASN A 51 -12.04 -42.61 14.64
CA ASN A 51 -11.18 -42.42 13.46
C ASN A 51 -11.69 -41.39 12.42
N LEU A 52 -12.41 -40.36 12.88
CA LEU A 52 -12.87 -39.27 12.01
C LEU A 52 -11.69 -38.42 11.53
N SER A 53 -11.74 -37.99 10.26
CA SER A 53 -10.64 -37.22 9.67
C SER A 53 -10.61 -35.77 10.19
N LYS A 54 -9.51 -35.39 10.86
CA LYS A 54 -9.26 -34.00 11.32
C LYS A 54 -9.43 -32.98 10.18
N ARG A 55 -9.05 -33.36 8.95
CA ARG A 55 -9.15 -32.52 7.75
C ARG A 55 -10.59 -32.17 7.40
N SER A 56 -11.51 -33.14 7.46
CA SER A 56 -12.92 -32.90 7.17
C SER A 56 -13.54 -31.91 8.16
N TYR A 57 -13.24 -32.07 9.45
CA TYR A 57 -13.66 -31.13 10.49
C TYR A 57 -13.14 -29.70 10.21
N LEU A 58 -11.83 -29.55 9.94
CA LEU A 58 -11.24 -28.23 9.70
C LEU A 58 -11.81 -27.56 8.45
N ILE A 59 -11.97 -28.28 7.35
CA ILE A 59 -12.56 -27.73 6.11
C ILE A 59 -14.01 -27.30 6.34
N SER A 60 -14.81 -28.16 6.99
CA SER A 60 -16.19 -27.83 7.33
C SER A 60 -16.27 -26.59 8.23
N LYS A 61 -15.37 -26.48 9.22
CA LYS A 61 -15.32 -25.34 10.13
C LYS A 61 -14.94 -24.05 9.40
N ILE A 62 -13.90 -24.08 8.57
CA ILE A 62 -13.49 -22.94 7.74
C ILE A 62 -14.64 -22.48 6.83
N GLY A 63 -15.33 -23.42 6.17
CA GLY A 63 -16.45 -23.12 5.28
C GLY A 63 -17.59 -22.38 5.99
N ILE A 64 -17.98 -22.84 7.19
CA ILE A 64 -19.02 -22.17 7.98
C ILE A 64 -18.57 -20.77 8.41
N MET A 65 -17.33 -20.61 8.87
CA MET A 65 -16.80 -19.29 9.26
C MET A 65 -16.79 -18.32 8.08
N PHE A 66 -16.39 -18.78 6.89
CA PHE A 66 -16.41 -17.96 5.68
C PHE A 66 -17.82 -17.56 5.28
N LEU A 67 -18.80 -18.47 5.37
CA LEU A 67 -20.19 -18.15 5.08
C LEU A 67 -20.74 -17.07 6.01
N ILE A 68 -20.51 -17.21 7.32
CA ILE A 68 -20.93 -16.22 8.32
C ILE A 68 -20.29 -14.86 8.02
N SER A 69 -18.98 -14.83 7.78
CA SER A 69 -18.27 -13.58 7.45
C SER A 69 -18.70 -12.97 6.12
N ALA A 70 -19.07 -13.76 5.11
CA ALA A 70 -19.59 -13.26 3.85
C ALA A 70 -20.90 -12.49 4.05
N ILE A 71 -21.80 -13.03 4.88
CA ILE A 71 -23.08 -12.39 5.22
C ILE A 71 -22.86 -11.14 6.08
N GLN A 72 -21.98 -11.22 7.09
CA GLN A 72 -21.63 -10.08 7.94
C GLN A 72 -21.00 -8.92 7.14
N ALA A 73 -20.04 -9.22 6.26
CA ALA A 73 -19.42 -8.23 5.39
C ALA A 73 -20.45 -7.61 4.44
N LEU A 74 -21.38 -8.40 3.89
CA LEU A 74 -22.44 -7.89 3.03
C LEU A 74 -23.35 -6.92 3.78
N MET A 75 -23.84 -7.31 4.96
CA MET A 75 -24.69 -6.42 5.79
C MET A 75 -23.96 -5.15 6.18
N TYR A 76 -22.67 -5.25 6.55
CA TYR A 76 -21.85 -4.09 6.88
C TYR A 76 -21.71 -3.12 5.71
N VAL A 77 -21.40 -3.64 4.51
CA VAL A 77 -21.29 -2.81 3.30
C VAL A 77 -22.63 -2.21 2.91
N LEU A 78 -23.73 -2.96 3.02
CA LEU A 78 -25.07 -2.46 2.73
C LEU A 78 -25.42 -1.22 3.57
N VAL A 79 -25.13 -1.25 4.87
CA VAL A 79 -25.40 -0.11 5.76
C VAL A 79 -24.37 0.99 5.57
N GLY A 80 -23.07 0.66 5.61
CA GLY A 80 -22.00 1.66 5.59
C GLY A 80 -21.93 2.45 4.28
N ASN A 81 -22.00 1.78 3.13
CA ASN A 81 -21.98 2.45 1.83
C ASN A 81 -23.28 3.24 1.58
N ALA A 82 -24.43 2.81 2.11
CA ALA A 82 -25.68 3.58 2.02
C ALA A 82 -25.62 4.87 2.83
N VAL A 83 -25.07 4.82 4.04
CA VAL A 83 -24.93 6.01 4.92
C VAL A 83 -23.99 7.06 4.33
N LEU A 84 -22.92 6.61 3.64
CA LEU A 84 -21.96 7.51 2.98
C LEU A 84 -22.26 7.78 1.50
N ASP A 85 -23.40 7.33 0.97
CA ASP A 85 -23.78 7.48 -0.44
C ASP A 85 -22.69 7.02 -1.45
N ILE A 86 -21.98 5.91 -1.15
CA ILE A 86 -20.94 5.34 -2.03
C ILE A 86 -21.60 4.62 -3.20
N LYS A 87 -21.32 5.07 -4.43
CA LYS A 87 -21.94 4.55 -5.66
C LYS A 87 -20.99 3.66 -6.47
N GLY A 88 -21.56 2.62 -7.10
CA GLY A 88 -20.87 1.77 -8.08
C GLY A 88 -19.83 0.77 -7.52
N MET A 89 -19.57 0.74 -6.20
CA MET A 89 -18.46 -0.06 -5.62
C MET A 89 -18.86 -1.11 -4.59
N TRP A 90 -20.15 -1.43 -4.48
CA TRP A 90 -20.69 -2.36 -3.48
C TRP A 90 -19.99 -3.72 -3.48
N VAL A 91 -19.82 -4.33 -4.66
CA VAL A 91 -19.20 -5.65 -4.81
C VAL A 91 -17.71 -5.61 -4.47
N ASP A 92 -17.02 -4.52 -4.85
CA ASP A 92 -15.60 -4.35 -4.58
C ASP A 92 -15.32 -4.22 -3.08
N TYR A 93 -16.13 -3.42 -2.37
CA TYR A 93 -16.04 -3.27 -0.92
C TYR A 93 -16.34 -4.59 -0.23
N TRP A 94 -17.43 -5.25 -0.62
CA TRP A 94 -17.80 -6.55 -0.09
C TRP A 94 -16.67 -7.56 -0.25
N LEU A 95 -16.10 -7.69 -1.46
CA LEU A 95 -15.05 -8.66 -1.75
C LEU A 95 -13.78 -8.41 -0.92
N ILE A 96 -13.37 -7.14 -0.77
CA ILE A 96 -12.18 -6.78 0.00
C ILE A 96 -12.39 -7.04 1.50
N LEU A 97 -13.53 -6.60 2.06
CA LEU A 97 -13.84 -6.79 3.47
C LEU A 97 -14.08 -8.28 3.80
N PHE A 98 -14.78 -9.01 2.93
CA PHE A 98 -14.95 -10.46 3.04
C PHE A 98 -13.61 -11.18 3.06
N SER A 99 -12.71 -10.89 2.11
CA SER A 99 -11.38 -11.50 2.05
C SER A 99 -10.55 -11.19 3.31
N THR A 100 -10.70 -9.96 3.83
CA THR A 100 -10.06 -9.53 5.09
C THR A 100 -10.59 -10.32 6.28
N SER A 101 -11.91 -10.52 6.37
CA SER A 101 -12.54 -11.36 7.39
C SER A 101 -12.16 -12.83 7.25
N CYS A 102 -11.98 -13.36 6.03
CA CYS A 102 -11.46 -14.71 5.81
C CYS A 102 -10.05 -14.89 6.39
N PHE A 103 -9.14 -13.95 6.13
CA PHE A 103 -7.81 -13.94 6.76
C PHE A 103 -7.92 -13.94 8.29
N ALA A 104 -8.77 -13.07 8.85
CA ALA A 104 -9.00 -12.96 10.29
C ALA A 104 -9.60 -14.24 10.89
N ASN A 105 -10.52 -14.90 10.19
CA ASN A 105 -11.09 -16.18 10.59
C ASN A 105 -10.01 -17.25 10.73
N LEU A 106 -9.11 -17.36 9.75
CA LEU A 106 -8.03 -18.35 9.80
C LEU A 106 -7.02 -18.02 10.90
N LEU A 107 -6.72 -16.75 11.11
CA LEU A 107 -5.86 -16.32 12.21
C LEU A 107 -6.50 -16.68 13.56
N GLY A 108 -7.80 -16.41 13.73
CA GLY A 108 -8.56 -16.76 14.92
C GLY A 108 -8.61 -18.27 15.15
N LEU A 109 -8.89 -19.08 14.13
CA LEU A 109 -8.87 -20.54 14.23
C LEU A 109 -7.49 -21.06 14.65
N ASN A 110 -6.39 -20.50 14.12
CA ASN A 110 -5.03 -20.87 14.55
C ASN A 110 -4.81 -20.57 16.05
N ILE A 111 -5.28 -19.43 16.54
CA ILE A 111 -5.23 -19.08 17.97
C ILE A 111 -6.08 -20.08 18.78
N SER A 112 -7.31 -20.35 18.33
CA SER A 112 -8.23 -21.30 18.96
C SER A 112 -7.62 -22.70 19.11
N ALA A 113 -6.90 -23.17 18.08
CA ALA A 113 -6.20 -24.44 18.10
C ALA A 113 -5.01 -24.44 19.08
N SER A 114 -4.34 -23.29 19.26
CA SER A 114 -3.07 -23.19 19.98
C SER A 114 -3.22 -22.99 21.50
N PHE A 115 -4.30 -22.33 21.94
CA PHE A 115 -4.49 -21.96 23.35
C PHE A 115 -5.58 -22.80 24.06
N ASN A 116 -5.51 -22.83 25.39
CA ASN A 116 -6.38 -23.64 26.27
C ASN A 116 -7.52 -22.86 26.94
N SER A 117 -7.56 -21.53 26.81
CA SER A 117 -8.48 -20.70 27.58
C SER A 117 -9.01 -19.54 26.74
N ALA A 118 -10.33 -19.36 26.78
CA ALA A 118 -11.00 -18.19 26.20
C ALA A 118 -10.44 -16.86 26.75
N LYS A 119 -10.01 -16.84 28.02
CA LYS A 119 -9.40 -15.64 28.62
C LYS A 119 -8.12 -15.21 27.90
N VAL A 120 -7.29 -16.17 27.48
CA VAL A 120 -6.03 -15.89 26.77
C VAL A 120 -6.32 -15.34 25.37
N ILE A 121 -7.33 -15.90 24.68
CA ILE A 121 -7.78 -15.41 23.38
C ILE A 121 -8.19 -13.94 23.43
N TYR A 122 -9.00 -13.54 24.41
CA TYR A 122 -9.46 -12.15 24.52
C TYR A 122 -8.32 -11.15 24.76
N ILE A 123 -7.24 -11.58 25.41
CA ILE A 123 -6.04 -10.74 25.58
C ILE A 123 -5.26 -10.65 24.26
N LEU A 124 -5.19 -11.75 23.49
CA LEU A 124 -4.45 -11.79 22.23
C LEU A 124 -5.10 -11.01 21.10
N ILE A 125 -6.43 -10.96 21.02
CA ILE A 125 -7.12 -10.28 19.92
C ILE A 125 -6.68 -8.80 19.81
N PRO A 126 -6.74 -7.96 20.87
CA PRO A 126 -6.23 -6.60 20.80
C PRO A 126 -4.74 -6.51 20.49
N ILE A 127 -3.91 -7.41 21.07
CA ILE A 127 -2.46 -7.44 20.82
C ILE A 127 -2.14 -7.69 19.35
N LEU A 128 -2.98 -8.44 18.63
CA LEU A 128 -2.82 -8.67 17.20
C LEU A 128 -3.37 -7.52 16.36
N ILE A 129 -4.44 -6.86 16.81
CA ILE A 129 -5.08 -5.76 16.06
C ILE A 129 -4.29 -4.46 16.18
N ILE A 130 -3.71 -4.13 17.34
CA ILE A 130 -2.97 -2.87 17.52
C ILE A 130 -1.80 -2.72 16.52
N PRO A 131 -0.94 -3.74 16.29
CA PRO A 131 0.08 -3.67 15.25
C PRO A 131 -0.52 -3.52 13.83
N GLN A 132 -1.63 -4.21 13.54
CA GLN A 132 -2.32 -4.07 12.27
C GLN A 132 -2.82 -2.62 12.07
N LEU A 133 -3.25 -1.94 13.13
CA LEU A 133 -3.64 -0.52 13.08
C LEU A 133 -2.43 0.38 12.81
N LEU A 134 -1.38 0.24 13.62
CA LEU A 134 -0.21 1.13 13.61
C LEU A 134 0.61 1.00 12.32
N PHE A 135 0.81 -0.22 11.82
CA PHE A 135 1.63 -0.51 10.65
C PHE A 135 0.80 -0.64 9.36
N SER A 136 -0.42 -0.09 9.34
CA SER A 136 -1.27 0.02 8.16
C SER A 136 -0.82 1.09 7.17
N GLY A 137 -0.01 2.06 7.61
CA GLY A 137 0.39 3.23 6.81
C GLY A 137 -0.61 4.39 6.85
N VAL A 138 -1.76 4.21 7.51
CA VAL A 138 -2.85 5.21 7.58
C VAL A 138 -2.68 6.14 8.78
N ILE A 139 -2.52 5.57 9.97
CA ILE A 139 -2.32 6.34 11.21
C ILE A 139 -0.89 6.88 11.27
N VAL A 140 0.09 6.02 10.98
CA VAL A 140 1.51 6.35 10.99
C VAL A 140 2.06 6.10 9.59
N LYS A 141 2.55 7.16 8.94
CA LYS A 141 3.17 7.05 7.62
C LYS A 141 4.46 6.24 7.70
N PHE A 142 4.72 5.41 6.69
CA PHE A 142 5.86 4.48 6.66
C PHE A 142 7.22 5.16 6.66
N ASP A 143 7.32 6.37 6.13
CA ASP A 143 8.54 7.17 6.11
C ASP A 143 8.83 7.92 7.41
N LYS A 144 7.86 7.96 8.33
CA LYS A 144 7.98 8.53 9.68
C LYS A 144 8.22 7.47 10.76
N LEU A 145 8.31 6.20 10.37
CA LEU A 145 8.72 5.12 11.28
C LEU A 145 10.20 5.26 11.65
N HIS A 146 10.60 4.59 12.74
CA HIS A 146 12.01 4.49 13.10
C HIS A 146 12.84 3.99 11.90
N PRO A 147 14.04 4.51 11.62
CA PRO A 147 14.83 4.20 10.42
C PRO A 147 14.98 2.70 10.13
N PHE A 148 15.09 1.88 11.18
CA PHE A 148 15.13 0.41 11.10
C PHE A 148 13.91 -0.24 10.40
N PHE A 149 12.74 0.40 10.44
CA PHE A 149 11.50 -0.08 9.83
C PHE A 149 10.96 0.84 8.73
N SER A 150 11.53 2.03 8.55
CA SER A 150 11.07 2.99 7.55
C SER A 150 11.54 2.60 6.16
N SER A 151 10.78 2.98 5.13
CA SER A 151 11.26 2.97 3.75
C SER A 151 10.75 4.25 3.08
N GLN A 152 11.65 4.96 2.40
CA GLN A 152 11.29 6.19 1.71
C GLN A 152 10.60 5.89 0.38
N ALA A 153 10.98 4.80 -0.29
CA ALA A 153 10.61 4.51 -1.68
C ALA A 153 9.54 3.42 -1.86
N SER A 154 9.27 2.62 -0.83
CA SER A 154 8.37 1.45 -0.92
C SER A 154 7.66 1.20 0.41
N VAL A 155 6.69 0.29 0.43
CA VAL A 155 6.11 -0.14 1.71
C VAL A 155 7.11 -1.03 2.46
N PRO A 156 7.45 -0.72 3.71
CA PRO A 156 8.41 -1.51 4.48
C PRO A 156 7.90 -2.93 4.74
N TRP A 157 8.82 -3.85 5.02
CA TRP A 157 8.52 -5.26 5.23
C TRP A 157 7.46 -5.48 6.32
N ILE A 158 7.49 -4.71 7.42
CA ILE A 158 6.49 -4.82 8.50
C ILE A 158 5.08 -4.50 8.00
N GLY A 159 4.95 -3.50 7.12
CA GLY A 159 3.68 -3.18 6.46
C GLY A 159 3.27 -4.22 5.42
N ASN A 160 4.19 -5.01 4.86
CA ASN A 160 3.87 -6.16 3.99
C ASN A 160 3.26 -7.34 4.74
N VAL A 161 3.50 -7.46 6.05
CA VAL A 161 2.91 -8.52 6.90
C VAL A 161 1.48 -8.17 7.36
N MET A 162 1.13 -6.88 7.39
CA MET A 162 -0.18 -6.43 7.86
C MET A 162 -1.26 -6.57 6.79
N ALA A 163 -2.23 -7.46 7.01
CA ALA A 163 -3.40 -7.61 6.14
C ALA A 163 -4.24 -6.32 6.08
N SER A 164 -4.29 -5.56 7.18
CA SER A 164 -4.98 -4.26 7.23
C SER A 164 -4.47 -3.28 6.18
N ARG A 165 -3.14 -3.24 5.97
CA ARG A 165 -2.51 -2.38 4.98
C ARG A 165 -2.98 -2.71 3.57
N TRP A 166 -2.95 -4.00 3.21
CA TRP A 166 -3.36 -4.47 1.89
C TRP A 166 -4.85 -4.21 1.63
N ALA A 167 -5.70 -4.47 2.62
CA ALA A 167 -7.14 -4.25 2.54
C ALA A 167 -7.48 -2.77 2.39
N TYR A 168 -6.86 -1.90 3.20
CA TYR A 168 -7.10 -0.46 3.15
C TYR A 168 -6.62 0.14 1.82
N GLU A 169 -5.40 -0.19 1.39
CA GLU A 169 -4.88 0.28 0.10
C GLU A 169 -5.76 -0.19 -1.07
N ALA A 170 -6.32 -1.41 -0.99
CA ALA A 170 -7.23 -1.91 -2.01
C ALA A 170 -8.51 -1.05 -2.08
N LEU A 171 -9.11 -0.72 -0.93
CA LEU A 171 -10.29 0.13 -0.87
C LEU A 171 -10.00 1.55 -1.34
N ALA A 172 -8.96 2.19 -0.78
CA ALA A 172 -8.63 3.59 -1.08
C ALA A 172 -8.29 3.79 -2.56
N VAL A 173 -7.42 2.94 -3.12
CA VAL A 173 -7.03 3.02 -4.54
C VAL A 173 -8.20 2.69 -5.45
N ASN A 174 -9.02 1.67 -5.12
CA ASN A 174 -10.17 1.31 -5.95
C ASN A 174 -11.24 2.41 -5.92
N GLN A 175 -11.56 2.94 -4.74
CA GLN A 175 -12.51 4.06 -4.55
C GLN A 175 -12.07 5.30 -5.33
N PHE A 176 -10.79 5.65 -5.25
CA PHE A 176 -10.29 6.83 -5.94
C PHE A 176 -10.17 6.63 -7.46
N LYS A 177 -9.62 5.51 -7.92
CA LYS A 177 -9.25 5.35 -9.34
C LYS A 177 -10.42 4.89 -10.21
N ASN A 178 -11.24 3.97 -9.71
CA ASN A 178 -12.19 3.22 -10.53
C ASN A 178 -13.64 3.72 -10.42
N ASN A 179 -13.87 4.88 -9.78
CA ASN A 179 -15.20 5.47 -9.75
C ASN A 179 -15.56 6.06 -11.13
N GLU A 180 -16.86 6.23 -11.37
CA GLU A 180 -17.39 6.60 -12.69
C GLU A 180 -16.85 7.95 -13.20
N PHE A 181 -16.53 8.88 -12.30
CA PHE A 181 -15.97 10.18 -12.63
C PHE A 181 -14.46 10.10 -12.92
N GLU A 182 -13.67 9.64 -11.96
CA GLU A 182 -12.20 9.66 -12.03
C GLU A 182 -11.66 8.80 -13.17
N GLN A 183 -12.28 7.65 -13.45
CA GLN A 183 -11.83 6.76 -14.53
C GLN A 183 -11.73 7.46 -15.90
N GLN A 184 -12.52 8.51 -16.12
CA GLN A 184 -12.55 9.26 -17.38
C GLN A 184 -11.32 10.16 -17.56
N LEU A 185 -10.70 10.59 -16.45
CA LEU A 185 -9.61 11.57 -16.44
C LEU A 185 -8.30 11.02 -15.84
N PHE A 186 -8.37 9.88 -15.13
CA PHE A 186 -7.27 9.34 -14.33
C PHE A 186 -5.97 9.17 -15.12
N GLU A 187 -6.02 8.58 -16.32
CA GLU A 187 -4.82 8.35 -17.13
C GLU A 187 -4.19 9.65 -17.64
N TYR A 188 -4.99 10.71 -17.84
CA TYR A 188 -4.45 12.04 -18.16
C TYR A 188 -3.79 12.65 -16.94
N ASP A 189 -4.48 12.64 -15.80
CA ASP A 189 -3.94 13.16 -14.54
C ASP A 189 -2.65 12.46 -14.16
N LYS A 190 -2.60 11.13 -14.29
CA LYS A 190 -1.42 10.31 -14.06
C LYS A 190 -0.20 10.82 -14.83
N LYS A 191 -0.35 11.00 -16.15
CA LYS A 191 0.72 11.51 -17.03
C LYS A 191 1.10 12.95 -16.71
N LEU A 192 0.10 13.82 -16.45
CA LEU A 192 0.36 15.21 -16.09
C LEU A 192 1.16 15.32 -14.80
N ARG A 193 0.81 14.54 -13.76
CA ARG A 193 1.55 14.54 -12.49
C ARG A 193 2.97 14.02 -12.67
N TYR A 194 3.16 12.97 -13.47
CA TYR A 194 4.49 12.45 -13.79
C TYR A 194 5.37 13.49 -14.51
N TYR A 195 4.90 14.08 -15.61
CA TYR A 195 5.67 15.07 -16.35
C TYR A 195 5.92 16.34 -15.54
N ASN A 196 4.93 16.77 -14.75
CA ASN A 196 5.09 17.92 -13.87
C ASN A 196 6.16 17.67 -12.79
N TRP A 197 6.15 16.47 -12.21
CA TRP A 197 7.17 16.09 -11.22
C TRP A 197 8.56 16.05 -11.85
N LYS A 198 8.69 15.43 -13.03
CA LYS A 198 9.96 15.35 -13.76
C LYS A 198 10.54 16.74 -14.09
N LYS A 199 9.73 17.65 -14.63
CA LYS A 199 10.22 18.99 -15.01
C LYS A 199 10.48 19.92 -13.82
N ASP A 200 9.60 19.94 -12.80
CA ASP A 200 9.67 20.96 -11.73
C ASP A 200 10.49 20.52 -10.52
N PHE A 201 10.63 19.22 -10.28
CA PHE A 201 11.33 18.68 -9.10
C PHE A 201 12.57 17.89 -9.48
N TRP A 202 12.44 16.88 -10.35
CA TRP A 202 13.55 15.98 -10.69
C TRP A 202 14.67 16.73 -11.42
N VAL A 203 14.36 17.42 -12.54
CA VAL A 203 15.36 18.22 -13.29
C VAL A 203 15.99 19.28 -12.38
N LYS A 204 15.17 19.99 -11.60
CA LYS A 204 15.65 21.04 -10.69
C LYS A 204 16.64 20.50 -9.65
N ASN A 205 16.36 19.33 -9.08
CA ASN A 205 17.25 18.70 -8.09
C ASN A 205 18.57 18.26 -8.73
N LEU A 206 18.52 17.61 -9.89
CA LEU A 206 19.73 17.21 -10.63
C LEU A 206 20.58 18.40 -11.05
N ARG A 207 19.98 19.52 -11.47
CA ARG A 207 20.72 20.78 -11.72
C ARG A 207 21.42 21.29 -10.46
N GLY A 208 20.76 21.20 -9.31
CA GLY A 208 21.39 21.50 -8.02
C GLY A 208 22.65 20.68 -7.79
N LYS A 209 22.59 19.37 -8.05
CA LYS A 209 23.74 18.46 -7.97
C LYS A 209 24.86 18.84 -8.95
N VAL A 210 24.52 19.16 -10.19
CA VAL A 210 25.48 19.61 -11.21
C VAL A 210 26.19 20.91 -10.77
N VAL A 211 25.44 21.91 -10.30
CA VAL A 211 26.00 23.19 -9.83
C VAL A 211 26.94 22.97 -8.63
N GLU A 212 26.54 22.14 -7.68
CA GLU A 212 27.38 21.80 -6.54
C GLU A 212 28.63 21.03 -6.96
N SER A 213 28.51 20.05 -7.86
CA SER A 213 29.65 19.32 -8.42
C SER A 213 30.64 20.24 -9.17
N LYS A 214 30.16 21.22 -9.94
CA LYS A 214 31.03 22.22 -10.60
C LYS A 214 31.80 23.05 -9.56
N ARG A 215 31.15 23.44 -8.46
CA ARG A 215 31.79 24.16 -7.35
C ARG A 215 32.87 23.31 -6.68
N LEU A 216 32.54 22.06 -6.32
CA LEU A 216 33.46 21.13 -5.63
C LEU A 216 34.68 20.78 -6.51
N LEU A 217 34.51 20.63 -7.83
CA LEU A 217 35.63 20.43 -8.74
C LEU A 217 36.57 21.64 -8.81
N SER A 218 36.01 22.85 -8.73
CA SER A 218 36.79 24.08 -8.80
C SER A 218 37.58 24.33 -7.51
N THR A 219 36.98 24.05 -6.35
CA THR A 219 37.64 24.26 -5.04
C THR A 219 38.48 23.06 -4.59
N LYS A 220 38.26 21.88 -5.19
CA LYS A 220 38.83 20.58 -4.77
C LYS A 220 38.51 20.21 -3.32
N ASP A 221 37.38 20.71 -2.82
CA ASP A 221 36.88 20.39 -1.49
C ASP A 221 35.96 19.18 -1.54
N ASP A 222 35.94 18.42 -0.44
CA ASP A 222 34.96 17.35 -0.16
C ASP A 222 34.71 16.37 -1.33
N PRO A 223 35.70 15.50 -1.63
CA PRO A 223 35.58 14.52 -2.70
C PRO A 223 34.48 13.48 -2.45
N GLU A 224 34.08 13.27 -1.18
CA GLU A 224 33.01 12.34 -0.82
C GLU A 224 31.65 12.86 -1.32
N THR A 225 31.35 14.14 -1.05
CA THR A 225 30.11 14.77 -1.55
C THR A 225 30.09 14.83 -3.08
N LEU A 226 31.23 15.04 -3.72
CA LEU A 226 31.32 15.00 -5.19
C LEU A 226 30.97 13.61 -5.73
N ASP A 227 31.58 12.55 -5.22
CA ASP A 227 31.30 11.17 -5.65
C ASP A 227 29.82 10.80 -5.44
N TYR A 228 29.28 11.21 -4.30
CA TYR A 228 27.87 10.99 -3.98
C TYR A 228 26.94 11.71 -4.96
N ASN A 229 27.19 12.99 -5.28
CA ASN A 229 26.41 13.74 -6.26
C ASN A 229 26.46 13.12 -7.67
N LEU A 230 27.64 12.63 -8.09
CA LEU A 230 27.80 11.93 -9.36
C LEU A 230 27.06 10.58 -9.37
N THR A 231 27.06 9.87 -8.25
CA THR A 231 26.32 8.62 -8.08
C THR A 231 24.81 8.86 -8.22
N VAL A 232 24.28 9.92 -7.60
CA VAL A 232 22.85 10.30 -7.76
C VAL A 232 22.52 10.62 -9.22
N LEU A 233 23.34 11.43 -9.89
CA LEU A 233 23.15 11.75 -11.31
C LEU A 233 23.12 10.48 -12.17
N ARG A 234 24.10 9.58 -11.96
CA ARG A 234 24.21 8.32 -12.69
C ARG A 234 22.97 7.44 -12.49
N ASN A 235 22.58 7.19 -11.24
CA ASN A 235 21.42 6.37 -10.91
C ASN A 235 20.13 6.91 -11.55
N GLU A 236 19.93 8.22 -11.50
CA GLU A 236 18.73 8.86 -12.06
C GLU A 236 18.71 8.84 -13.59
N PHE A 237 19.84 9.07 -14.26
CA PHE A 237 19.92 8.91 -15.72
C PHE A 237 19.74 7.46 -16.15
N GLU A 238 20.30 6.49 -15.42
CA GLU A 238 20.09 5.06 -15.71
C GLU A 238 18.62 4.63 -15.59
N LYS A 239 17.91 5.15 -14.59
CA LYS A 239 16.46 4.94 -14.47
C LYS A 239 15.73 5.54 -15.67
N GLU A 240 16.11 6.73 -16.09
CA GLU A 240 15.48 7.41 -17.21
C GLU A 240 15.66 6.65 -18.53
N VAL A 241 16.87 6.14 -18.80
CA VAL A 241 17.15 5.31 -19.99
C VAL A 241 16.33 4.02 -20.00
N LYS A 242 16.13 3.40 -18.82
CA LYS A 242 15.30 2.18 -18.70
C LYS A 242 13.81 2.45 -18.96
N SER A 243 13.32 3.62 -18.55
CA SER A 243 11.92 4.03 -18.68
C SER A 243 11.57 4.61 -20.06
N ALA A 244 12.45 5.41 -20.65
CA ALA A 244 12.23 6.11 -21.91
C ALA A 244 12.86 5.37 -23.10
N LYS A 245 12.02 4.70 -23.91
CA LYS A 245 12.47 4.04 -25.14
C LYS A 245 13.11 5.05 -26.10
N GLY A 246 14.40 4.91 -26.38
CA GLY A 246 15.12 5.68 -27.40
C GLY A 246 16.00 6.83 -26.87
N LEU A 247 16.18 6.96 -25.56
CA LEU A 247 17.21 7.82 -24.98
C LEU A 247 18.43 6.97 -24.63
N GLU A 248 19.55 7.22 -25.29
CA GLU A 248 20.86 6.68 -24.92
C GLU A 248 21.74 7.85 -24.46
N PHE A 249 22.25 7.77 -23.24
CA PHE A 249 23.16 8.76 -22.69
C PHE A 249 24.56 8.16 -22.60
N GLU A 250 25.41 8.42 -23.58
CA GLU A 250 26.82 7.97 -23.57
C GLU A 250 27.59 8.51 -22.34
N LEU A 251 27.15 9.67 -21.84
CA LEU A 251 27.66 10.39 -20.68
C LEU A 251 27.55 9.61 -19.35
N ILE A 252 26.61 8.67 -19.19
CA ILE A 252 26.41 7.94 -17.91
C ILE A 252 27.71 7.25 -17.46
N SER A 253 28.42 6.63 -18.41
CA SER A 253 29.67 5.91 -18.13
C SER A 253 30.81 6.81 -17.63
N LYS A 254 30.76 8.11 -17.98
CA LYS A 254 31.77 9.12 -17.65
C LYS A 254 31.47 9.89 -16.35
N LEU A 255 30.30 9.68 -15.74
CA LEU A 255 29.90 10.30 -14.46
C LEU A 255 30.56 9.59 -13.26
N ASN A 256 31.87 9.74 -13.13
CA ASN A 256 32.64 9.23 -11.99
C ASN A 256 33.74 10.22 -11.58
N PRO A 257 34.27 10.15 -10.34
CA PRO A 257 35.23 11.14 -9.84
C PRO A 257 36.54 11.22 -10.63
N THR A 258 36.93 10.19 -11.38
CA THR A 258 38.21 10.16 -12.09
C THR A 258 38.12 10.75 -13.50
N THR A 259 36.94 10.72 -14.14
CA THR A 259 36.74 11.24 -15.50
C THR A 259 35.91 12.50 -15.57
N VAL A 260 35.25 12.92 -14.48
CA VAL A 260 34.42 14.13 -14.48
C VAL A 260 35.27 15.39 -14.64
N ASP A 261 34.83 16.30 -15.51
CA ASP A 261 35.38 17.64 -15.64
C ASP A 261 34.26 18.67 -15.84
N SER A 262 34.64 19.95 -15.90
CA SER A 262 33.68 21.05 -16.10
C SER A 262 32.93 20.95 -17.44
N THR A 263 33.59 20.42 -18.48
CA THR A 263 33.01 20.22 -19.82
C THR A 263 31.88 19.20 -19.78
N LEU A 264 32.12 18.04 -19.17
CA LEU A 264 31.13 16.99 -18.99
C LEU A 264 29.93 17.49 -18.16
N LEU A 265 30.17 18.26 -17.10
CA LEU A 265 29.08 18.82 -16.30
C LEU A 265 28.28 19.90 -17.05
N ASN A 266 28.84 20.56 -18.06
CA ASN A 266 28.08 21.43 -18.96
C ASN A 266 27.22 20.59 -19.91
N GLU A 267 27.77 19.51 -20.48
CA GLU A 267 27.02 18.58 -21.34
C GLU A 267 25.84 17.92 -20.59
N VAL A 268 26.03 17.58 -19.31
CA VAL A 268 24.96 17.08 -18.43
C VAL A 268 23.88 18.13 -18.22
N ASP A 269 24.25 19.40 -18.02
CA ASP A 269 23.30 20.50 -17.84
C ASP A 269 22.47 20.75 -19.11
N GLU A 270 23.13 20.74 -20.28
CA GLU A 270 22.47 20.79 -21.59
C GLU A 270 21.51 19.60 -21.81
N THR A 271 21.91 18.41 -21.39
CA THR A 271 21.04 17.22 -21.42
C THR A 271 19.80 17.41 -20.53
N LEU A 272 19.98 18.02 -19.34
CA LEU A 272 18.87 18.34 -18.44
C LEU A 272 17.94 19.43 -19.01
N ASP A 273 18.44 20.37 -19.81
CA ASP A 273 17.62 21.31 -20.58
C ASP A 273 16.78 20.59 -21.64
N GLN A 274 17.38 19.69 -22.41
CA GLN A 274 16.66 18.89 -23.41
C GLN A 274 15.55 18.03 -22.75
N LEU A 275 15.86 17.40 -21.61
CA LEU A 275 14.88 16.63 -20.85
C LEU A 275 13.76 17.51 -20.30
N PHE A 276 14.08 18.70 -19.80
CA PHE A 276 13.07 19.66 -19.34
C PHE A 276 12.09 20.01 -20.47
N ASP A 277 12.61 20.35 -21.65
CA ASP A 277 11.78 20.70 -22.82
C ASP A 277 10.98 19.52 -23.35
N TYR A 278 11.55 18.32 -23.34
CA TYR A 278 10.84 17.07 -23.64
C TYR A 278 9.63 16.89 -22.70
N TYR A 279 9.84 16.99 -21.39
CA TYR A 279 8.76 16.82 -20.41
C TYR A 279 7.71 17.93 -20.48
N LYS A 280 8.13 19.18 -20.70
CA LYS A 280 7.23 20.32 -20.90
C LYS A 280 6.37 20.14 -22.15
N THR A 281 6.94 19.69 -23.24
CA THR A 281 6.21 19.44 -24.51
C THR A 281 5.18 18.33 -24.33
N ASN A 282 5.58 17.20 -23.72
CA ASN A 282 4.66 16.10 -23.44
C ASN A 282 3.57 16.48 -22.44
N TYR A 283 3.89 17.27 -21.41
CA TYR A 283 2.91 17.83 -20.49
C TYR A 283 1.84 18.63 -21.24
N ASN A 284 2.25 19.58 -22.09
CA ASN A 284 1.34 20.42 -22.86
C ASN A 284 0.44 19.59 -23.80
N LEU A 285 1.01 18.55 -24.42
CA LEU A 285 0.26 17.64 -25.29
C LEU A 285 -0.82 16.86 -24.53
N VAL A 286 -0.49 16.30 -23.36
CA VAL A 286 -1.47 15.60 -22.52
C VAL A 286 -2.49 16.57 -21.94
N TRP A 287 -2.07 17.77 -21.55
CA TRP A 287 -2.95 18.80 -21.01
C TRP A 287 -4.01 19.18 -22.04
N LYS A 288 -3.61 19.41 -23.30
CA LYS A 288 -4.54 19.70 -24.40
C LYS A 288 -5.55 18.57 -24.62
N LYS A 289 -5.10 17.30 -24.57
CA LYS A 289 -6.00 16.13 -24.69
C LYS A 289 -6.99 16.06 -23.52
N LYS A 290 -6.54 16.33 -22.29
CA LYS A 290 -7.40 16.37 -21.10
C LYS A 290 -8.44 17.48 -21.21
N ASP A 291 -8.01 18.67 -21.64
CA ASP A 291 -8.87 19.83 -21.81
C ASP A 291 -9.95 19.56 -22.86
N GLN A 292 -9.58 19.02 -24.03
CA GLN A 292 -10.51 18.55 -25.06
C GLN A 292 -11.53 17.56 -24.49
N LYS A 293 -11.08 16.55 -23.73
CA LYS A 293 -11.98 15.59 -23.10
C LYS A 293 -12.94 16.26 -22.11
N LYS A 294 -12.46 17.19 -21.31
CA LYS A 294 -13.30 17.95 -20.37
C LYS A 294 -14.32 18.81 -21.12
N THR A 295 -13.92 19.47 -22.21
CA THR A 295 -14.84 20.22 -23.08
C THR A 295 -15.91 19.31 -23.67
N GLU A 296 -15.56 18.15 -24.21
CA GLU A 296 -16.53 17.17 -24.74
C GLU A 296 -17.61 16.78 -23.71
N LEU A 297 -17.19 16.66 -22.45
CA LEU A 297 -18.04 16.31 -21.30
C LEU A 297 -18.84 17.48 -20.74
N SER A 298 -18.57 18.73 -21.13
CA SER A 298 -19.16 19.92 -20.50
C SER A 298 -19.53 21.07 -21.46
N ASN A 299 -19.49 20.84 -22.78
CA ASN A 299 -19.70 21.89 -23.80
C ASN A 299 -21.15 22.41 -23.95
N THR A 300 -22.12 21.77 -23.31
CA THR A 300 -23.52 22.22 -23.28
C THR A 300 -23.97 22.38 -21.83
N PRO A 301 -24.98 23.23 -21.53
CA PRO A 301 -25.49 23.40 -20.17
C PRO A 301 -25.91 22.07 -19.51
N GLU A 302 -26.57 21.18 -20.26
CA GLU A 302 -27.01 19.86 -19.79
C GLU A 302 -25.82 18.95 -19.44
N LYS A 303 -24.83 18.86 -20.33
CA LYS A 303 -23.63 18.06 -20.09
C LYS A 303 -22.81 18.61 -18.93
N ARG A 304 -22.70 19.93 -18.81
CA ARG A 304 -22.01 20.58 -17.70
C ARG A 304 -22.68 20.27 -16.37
N ALA A 305 -24.01 20.33 -16.30
CA ALA A 305 -24.76 19.94 -15.10
C ALA A 305 -24.52 18.46 -14.75
N ARG A 306 -24.56 17.56 -15.75
CA ARG A 306 -24.25 16.14 -15.54
C ARG A 306 -22.82 15.89 -15.09
N TYR A 307 -21.85 16.60 -15.65
CA TYR A 307 -20.44 16.50 -15.26
C TYR A 307 -20.24 16.89 -13.80
N LEU A 308 -20.83 18.01 -13.37
CA LEU A 308 -20.77 18.47 -11.97
C LEU A 308 -21.46 17.48 -11.02
N ALA A 309 -22.64 16.97 -11.39
CA ALA A 309 -23.34 15.98 -10.59
C ALA A 309 -22.55 14.65 -10.46
N LEU A 310 -21.86 14.22 -11.52
CA LEU A 310 -20.97 13.05 -11.46
C LEU A 310 -19.75 13.32 -10.56
N GLU A 311 -19.16 14.51 -10.63
CA GLU A 311 -18.05 14.90 -9.77
C GLU A 311 -18.48 14.90 -8.29
N GLU A 312 -19.61 15.53 -7.96
CA GLU A 312 -20.17 15.59 -6.61
C GLU A 312 -20.53 14.20 -6.03
N ALA A 313 -20.98 13.29 -6.88
CA ALA A 313 -21.45 11.96 -6.47
C ALA A 313 -20.36 10.89 -6.36
N TYR A 314 -19.21 11.05 -7.03
CA TYR A 314 -18.19 9.99 -7.15
C TYR A 314 -16.78 10.41 -6.72
N SER A 315 -16.44 11.70 -6.78
CA SER A 315 -15.16 12.19 -6.25
C SER A 315 -15.27 12.46 -4.76
N ASN A 316 -14.15 12.46 -4.05
CA ASN A 316 -14.09 12.83 -2.63
C ASN A 316 -12.76 13.53 -2.34
N GLU A 317 -12.81 14.72 -1.76
CA GLU A 317 -11.64 15.58 -1.55
C GLU A 317 -10.72 15.05 -0.45
N SER A 318 -11.29 14.60 0.67
CA SER A 318 -10.52 14.01 1.77
C SER A 318 -9.76 12.76 1.32
N LEU A 319 -10.40 11.83 0.60
CA LEU A 319 -9.73 10.66 0.04
C LEU A 319 -8.67 11.05 -0.97
N ARG A 320 -8.94 12.02 -1.85
CA ARG A 320 -7.97 12.54 -2.80
C ARG A 320 -6.72 12.98 -2.07
N ASP A 321 -6.83 13.82 -1.05
CA ASP A 321 -5.68 14.34 -0.30
C ASP A 321 -4.84 13.25 0.37
N PHE A 322 -5.49 12.20 0.89
CA PHE A 322 -4.80 11.04 1.45
C PHE A 322 -3.99 10.29 0.39
N VAL A 323 -4.59 9.99 -0.77
CA VAL A 323 -3.92 9.19 -1.81
C VAL A 323 -2.96 9.99 -2.67
N THR A 324 -3.06 11.33 -2.67
CA THR A 324 -2.11 12.23 -3.36
C THR A 324 -1.02 12.79 -2.45
N ASN A 325 -1.06 12.55 -1.14
CA ASN A 325 -0.18 13.21 -0.17
C ASN A 325 -0.19 14.74 -0.33
N SER A 326 -1.37 15.36 -0.56
CA SER A 326 -1.47 16.81 -0.81
C SER A 326 -0.88 17.66 0.31
N ASN A 327 -0.98 17.17 1.55
CA ASN A 327 -0.55 17.89 2.76
C ASN A 327 0.94 17.66 3.12
N GLU A 328 1.70 16.90 2.34
CA GLU A 328 3.13 16.70 2.61
C GLU A 328 3.99 17.84 2.05
N LEU A 329 4.86 18.40 2.89
CA LEU A 329 5.77 19.49 2.51
C LEU A 329 6.89 18.99 1.59
N GLU A 330 7.45 17.81 1.92
CA GLU A 330 8.52 17.17 1.15
C GLU A 330 7.93 16.45 -0.06
N LYS A 331 8.17 17.00 -1.25
CA LYS A 331 7.69 16.44 -2.52
C LYS A 331 8.68 15.48 -3.18
N ILE A 332 9.95 15.60 -2.79
CA ILE A 332 11.08 14.83 -3.28
C ILE A 332 12.06 14.64 -2.11
N VAL A 333 12.55 13.42 -1.95
CA VAL A 333 13.54 13.04 -0.93
C VAL A 333 14.64 12.26 -1.61
N GLU A 334 15.87 12.46 -1.19
CA GLU A 334 17.02 11.67 -1.62
C GLU A 334 17.24 10.52 -0.64
N TYR A 335 17.27 9.29 -1.13
CA TYR A 335 17.39 8.08 -0.32
C TYR A 335 18.17 7.02 -1.09
N ASP A 336 19.19 6.42 -0.48
CA ASP A 336 20.09 5.45 -1.12
C ASP A 336 20.68 5.93 -2.47
N ALA A 337 21.14 7.19 -2.52
CA ALA A 337 21.64 7.85 -3.74
C ALA A 337 20.63 7.87 -4.90
N GLU A 338 19.34 7.92 -4.58
CA GLU A 338 18.24 7.98 -5.54
C GLU A 338 17.24 9.08 -5.16
N LEU A 339 16.58 9.67 -6.17
CA LEU A 339 15.50 10.62 -5.97
C LEU A 339 14.16 9.89 -5.88
N VAL A 340 13.47 10.08 -4.75
CA VAL A 340 12.20 9.45 -4.44
C VAL A 340 11.08 10.49 -4.48
N GLN A 341 10.09 10.24 -5.33
CA GLN A 341 8.87 11.04 -5.38
C GLN A 341 7.96 10.74 -4.18
N LYS A 342 7.56 11.79 -3.45
CA LYS A 342 6.68 11.68 -2.27
C LYS A 342 5.26 12.16 -2.51
N ASN A 343 5.07 13.08 -3.46
CA ASN A 343 3.76 13.58 -3.84
C ASN A 343 3.09 12.69 -4.89
N PHE A 344 1.76 12.71 -4.91
CA PHE A 344 0.94 12.02 -5.91
C PHE A 344 1.21 10.50 -6.06
N PRO A 345 1.36 9.71 -4.98
CA PRO A 345 1.73 8.29 -5.10
C PRO A 345 0.68 7.46 -5.86
N ILE A 346 -0.60 7.85 -5.80
CA ILE A 346 -1.69 7.28 -6.61
C ILE A 346 -1.49 7.41 -8.12
N TYR A 347 -0.70 8.36 -8.56
CA TYR A 347 -0.40 8.60 -9.96
C TYR A 347 0.98 8.06 -10.39
N LEU A 348 1.77 7.54 -9.45
CA LEU A 348 3.10 7.03 -9.72
C LEU A 348 3.05 5.56 -10.13
N THR A 349 3.61 5.22 -11.30
CA THR A 349 3.76 3.82 -11.70
C THR A 349 5.03 3.25 -11.06
N PRO A 350 4.99 2.11 -10.35
CA PRO A 350 6.19 1.48 -9.82
C PRO A 350 6.96 0.79 -10.95
N GLU A 351 7.70 1.55 -11.75
CA GLU A 351 8.52 1.02 -12.84
C GLU A 351 9.76 0.31 -12.28
N HIS A 352 10.12 -0.83 -12.86
CA HIS A 352 11.30 -1.64 -12.50
C HIS A 352 11.37 -2.18 -11.05
N LYS A 353 10.32 -2.01 -10.25
CA LYS A 353 10.23 -2.58 -8.90
C LYS A 353 9.55 -3.95 -8.91
N GLY A 354 9.97 -4.84 -8.02
CA GLY A 354 9.29 -6.12 -7.79
C GLY A 354 7.89 -5.94 -7.20
N PHE A 355 7.14 -7.05 -7.04
CA PHE A 355 5.75 -7.03 -6.56
C PHE A 355 5.55 -6.29 -5.23
N PHE A 356 6.48 -6.44 -4.29
CA PHE A 356 6.47 -5.79 -2.97
C PHE A 356 7.19 -4.44 -2.93
N GLY A 357 7.79 -4.00 -4.04
CA GLY A 357 8.54 -2.75 -4.11
C GLY A 357 7.70 -1.51 -4.43
N ALA A 358 6.40 -1.69 -4.73
CA ALA A 358 5.52 -0.56 -5.00
C ALA A 358 5.34 0.35 -3.76
N GLN A 359 5.25 1.65 -4.00
CA GLN A 359 4.90 2.63 -2.97
C GLN A 359 3.44 2.44 -2.52
N PHE A 360 3.14 2.89 -1.31
CA PHE A 360 1.77 2.87 -0.79
C PHE A 360 0.86 3.75 -1.66
N TYR A 361 -0.34 3.25 -1.95
CA TYR A 361 -1.32 3.83 -2.87
C TYR A 361 -0.98 3.76 -4.36
N ALA A 362 0.06 3.03 -4.77
CA ALA A 362 0.33 2.83 -6.19
C ALA A 362 -0.95 2.37 -6.93
N PRO A 363 -1.22 2.84 -8.17
CA PRO A 363 -2.43 2.50 -8.91
C PRO A 363 -2.39 1.11 -9.55
N THR A 364 -1.19 0.54 -9.67
CA THR A 364 -0.90 -0.78 -10.19
C THR A 364 0.29 -1.39 -9.46
N LYS A 365 0.43 -2.72 -9.53
CA LYS A 365 1.60 -3.46 -9.01
C LYS A 365 2.17 -4.38 -10.08
N ASN A 366 3.48 -4.59 -10.06
CA ASN A 366 4.16 -5.48 -11.00
C ASN A 366 4.05 -6.93 -10.54
N PHE A 367 3.50 -7.79 -11.38
CA PHE A 367 3.34 -9.22 -11.14
C PHE A 367 3.81 -9.99 -12.39
N PHE A 368 4.92 -10.73 -12.26
CA PHE A 368 5.56 -11.47 -13.35
C PHE A 368 5.75 -10.65 -14.65
N GLY A 369 6.28 -9.43 -14.52
CA GLY A 369 6.54 -8.53 -15.66
C GLY A 369 5.30 -7.85 -16.26
N LYS A 370 4.09 -8.10 -15.73
CA LYS A 370 2.85 -7.41 -16.11
C LYS A 370 2.36 -6.53 -14.98
N GLN A 371 1.68 -5.43 -15.31
CA GLN A 371 1.01 -4.60 -14.32
C GLN A 371 -0.39 -5.13 -14.07
N ILE A 372 -0.72 -5.37 -12.79
CA ILE A 372 -2.07 -5.71 -12.33
C ILE A 372 -2.62 -4.58 -11.46
N THR A 373 -3.94 -4.51 -11.35
CA THR A 373 -4.60 -3.48 -10.52
C THR A 373 -4.24 -3.70 -9.04
N THR A 374 -4.18 -2.61 -8.28
CA THR A 374 -3.87 -2.66 -6.85
C THR A 374 -4.90 -3.47 -6.06
N LYS A 375 -6.19 -3.37 -6.41
CA LYS A 375 -7.24 -4.22 -5.85
C LYS A 375 -6.88 -5.71 -6.00
N SER A 376 -6.61 -6.16 -7.23
CA SER A 376 -6.31 -7.58 -7.49
C SER A 376 -5.01 -8.02 -6.82
N ALA A 377 -3.95 -7.21 -6.88
CA ALA A 377 -2.68 -7.51 -6.23
C ALA A 377 -2.85 -7.67 -4.71
N ASN A 378 -3.60 -6.79 -4.08
CA ASN A 378 -3.80 -6.80 -2.64
C ASN A 378 -4.68 -7.97 -2.20
N LEU A 379 -5.73 -8.30 -2.97
CA LEU A 379 -6.53 -9.51 -2.74
C LEU A 379 -5.69 -10.78 -2.85
N LEU A 380 -4.79 -10.87 -3.84
CA LEU A 380 -3.89 -12.02 -3.98
C LEU A 380 -3.00 -12.20 -2.74
N VAL A 381 -2.51 -11.11 -2.15
CA VAL A 381 -1.71 -11.19 -0.91
C VAL A 381 -2.56 -11.63 0.28
N ILE A 382 -3.75 -11.05 0.46
CA ILE A 382 -4.66 -11.42 1.56
C ILE A 382 -5.03 -12.91 1.47
N TRP A 383 -5.36 -13.39 0.27
CA TRP A 383 -5.64 -14.82 0.05
C TRP A 383 -4.39 -15.68 0.22
N GLY A 384 -3.21 -15.21 -0.22
CA GLY A 384 -1.93 -15.88 0.05
C GLY A 384 -1.66 -16.06 1.55
N MET A 385 -1.89 -15.01 2.34
CA MET A 385 -1.82 -15.08 3.82
C MET A 385 -2.87 -16.05 4.39
N THR A 386 -4.09 -16.04 3.84
CA THR A 386 -5.17 -16.94 4.25
C THR A 386 -4.82 -18.41 3.97
N PHE A 387 -4.26 -18.72 2.80
CA PHE A 387 -3.81 -20.06 2.46
C PHE A 387 -2.63 -20.51 3.31
N LEU A 388 -1.69 -19.61 3.61
CA LEU A 388 -0.58 -19.88 4.53
C LEU A 388 -1.09 -20.21 5.95
N LEU A 389 -2.04 -19.43 6.48
CA LEU A 389 -2.66 -19.71 7.78
C LEU A 389 -3.50 -20.98 7.76
N THR A 390 -4.13 -21.30 6.62
CA THR A 390 -4.82 -22.58 6.43
C THR A 390 -3.81 -23.72 6.51
N ALA A 391 -2.70 -23.68 5.77
CA ALA A 391 -1.67 -24.69 5.84
C ALA A 391 -1.11 -24.85 7.27
N MET A 392 -0.85 -23.73 7.97
CA MET A 392 -0.43 -23.73 9.38
C MET A 392 -1.46 -24.42 10.28
N LEU A 393 -2.75 -24.17 10.09
CA LEU A 393 -3.81 -24.78 10.91
C LEU A 393 -3.85 -26.31 10.76
N PHE A 394 -3.62 -26.82 9.54
CA PHE A 394 -3.66 -28.26 9.29
C PHE A 394 -2.51 -29.02 9.97
N VAL A 395 -1.34 -28.37 10.09
CA VAL A 395 -0.13 -28.95 10.70
C VAL A 395 0.08 -28.54 12.15
N ASP A 396 -0.89 -27.85 12.77
CA ASP A 396 -0.75 -27.23 14.11
C ASP A 396 0.50 -26.31 14.21
N GLY A 397 0.84 -25.65 13.10
CA GLY A 397 2.10 -24.92 12.92
C GLY A 397 2.28 -23.73 13.87
N LEU A 398 1.19 -23.01 14.19
CA LEU A 398 1.26 -21.90 15.14
C LEU A 398 1.65 -22.40 16.55
N ARG A 399 1.06 -23.51 17.00
CA ARG A 399 1.39 -24.14 18.28
C ARG A 399 2.86 -24.55 18.32
N TRP A 400 3.32 -25.25 17.28
CA TRP A 400 4.72 -25.67 17.16
C TRP A 400 5.69 -24.46 17.21
N PHE A 401 5.36 -23.38 16.50
CA PHE A 401 6.17 -22.17 16.49
C PHE A 401 6.25 -21.51 17.88
N ILE A 402 5.11 -21.40 18.57
CA ILE A 402 5.04 -20.82 19.90
C ILE A 402 5.82 -21.66 20.92
N GLU A 403 5.67 -22.99 20.91
CA GLU A 403 6.42 -23.90 21.80
C GLU A 403 7.94 -23.80 21.57
N ARG A 404 8.37 -23.58 20.32
CA ARG A 404 9.78 -23.40 19.98
C ARG A 404 10.33 -22.08 20.51
N ILE A 405 9.58 -20.99 20.37
CA ILE A 405 9.95 -19.68 20.92
C ILE A 405 9.98 -19.72 22.44
N SER A 406 8.95 -20.29 23.08
CA SER A 406 8.92 -20.40 24.54
C SER A 406 10.09 -21.22 25.05
N GLY A 407 10.41 -22.35 24.40
CA GLY A 407 11.58 -23.15 24.76
C GLY A 407 12.92 -22.41 24.59
N LEU A 408 13.04 -21.52 23.59
CA LEU A 408 14.20 -20.64 23.44
C LEU A 408 14.26 -19.58 24.54
N LEU A 409 13.14 -18.91 24.83
CA LEU A 409 13.02 -17.91 25.89
C LEU A 409 13.30 -18.53 27.27
N GLU A 410 12.83 -19.75 27.53
CA GLU A 410 13.10 -20.48 28.76
C GLU A 410 14.58 -20.83 28.87
N ARG A 411 15.26 -21.23 27.79
CA ARG A 411 16.71 -21.44 27.77
C ARG A 411 17.49 -20.14 28.02
N PHE A 412 17.08 -19.03 27.39
CA PHE A 412 17.66 -17.71 27.64
C PHE A 412 17.42 -17.24 29.09
N ALA A 413 16.22 -17.46 29.62
CA ALA A 413 15.87 -17.12 30.99
C ALA A 413 16.62 -17.99 32.00
N GLN A 414 16.87 -19.28 31.70
CA GLN A 414 17.74 -20.14 32.50
C GLN A 414 19.19 -19.64 32.52
N VAL A 415 19.72 -19.18 31.39
CA VAL A 415 21.05 -18.53 31.32
C VAL A 415 21.09 -17.24 32.16
N LEU A 416 19.96 -16.51 32.22
CA LEU A 416 19.80 -15.26 33.00
C LEU A 416 19.30 -15.48 34.44
N LYS A 417 19.07 -16.71 34.90
CA LYS A 417 18.46 -17.08 36.20
C LYS A 417 17.08 -16.45 36.49
N ILE A 418 16.27 -16.20 35.45
CA ILE A 418 14.89 -15.68 35.59
C ILE A 418 13.90 -16.85 35.43
N LYS A 419 12.93 -17.00 36.35
CA LYS A 419 11.86 -18.00 36.21
C LYS A 419 10.75 -17.48 35.29
N VAL A 420 10.61 -18.07 34.11
CA VAL A 420 9.45 -17.89 33.22
C VAL A 420 8.85 -19.27 32.98
N LYS A 421 7.53 -19.43 33.13
CA LYS A 421 6.81 -20.68 32.85
C LYS A 421 5.59 -20.36 31.99
N PHE A 422 5.57 -20.84 30.75
CA PHE A 422 4.41 -20.69 29.88
C PHE A 422 3.53 -21.95 29.91
N SER A 423 2.20 -21.80 29.80
CA SER A 423 1.25 -22.92 29.74
C SER A 423 0.59 -22.99 28.37
N PHE A 424 0.91 -24.04 27.60
CA PHE A 424 0.37 -24.32 26.26
C PHE A 424 -0.44 -25.63 26.24
N LYS A 425 -1.16 -25.87 25.14
CA LYS A 425 -1.88 -27.13 24.86
C LYS A 425 -0.95 -28.33 24.82
#